data_AF-A0A924EPL9-F1
#
_entry.id   AF-A0A924EPL9-F1
#
_cell.length_a   1.000
_cell.length_b   1.000
_cell.length_c   1.000
_cell.angle_alpha   90.00
_cell.angle_beta   90.00
_cell.angle_gamma   90.00
#
_symmetry.space_group_name_H-M   'P 1'
#
loop_
_entity.id
_entity.type
_entity.pdbx_description
1 polymer ?
#
loop_
_entity_poly.entity_id
_entity_poly.type
_entity_poly.pdbx_seq_one_letter_code
_entity_poly.pdbx_strand_id
1 'polypeptide(L)' 'MSIIIKPIISEKANYLQDLRGAYSFLVNPKANKIQIGKAVEAMYGVKVTDVRTMIYAP' A
#
# COMPACT_ATOMS: atom_id res chain seq x y z
N MET A 1 -9.22 -7.38 12.42
CA MET A 1 -9.32 -6.09 11.70
C MET A 1 -8.14 -6.00 10.74
N SER A 2 -8.37 -6.18 9.44
CA SER A 2 -7.29 -6.28 8.45
C SER A 2 -6.67 -4.92 8.13
N ILE A 3 -5.34 -4.84 8.07
CA ILE A 3 -4.61 -3.60 7.75
C ILE A 3 -4.78 -3.25 6.27
N ILE A 4 -4.68 -4.24 5.39
CA ILE A 4 -4.89 -4.10 3.95
C ILE A 4 -6.33 -4.50 3.64
N ILE A 5 -7.04 -3.65 2.91
CA ILE A 5 -8.45 -3.83 2.55
C ILE A 5 -8.56 -4.33 1.10
N LYS A 6 -7.95 -3.61 0.14
CA LYS A 6 -7.92 -4.00 -1.28
C LYS A 6 -6.79 -3.30 -2.04
N PRO A 7 -6.30 -3.86 -3.15
CA PRO A 7 -5.41 -3.13 -4.07
C PRO A 7 -6.18 -1.97 -4.74
N ILE A 8 -5.46 -0.91 -5.11
CA ILE A 8 -5.98 0.21 -5.87
C ILE A 8 -5.49 0.08 -7.30
N ILE A 9 -6.42 0.00 -8.25
CA ILE A 9 -6.13 -0.03 -9.68
C ILE A 9 -6.61 1.29 -10.27
N SER A 10 -5.68 2.04 -10.86
CA SER A 10 -5.92 3.28 -11.59
C SER A 10 -4.77 3.51 -12.56
N GLU A 11 -4.95 4.40 -13.54
CA GLU A 11 -3.88 4.77 -14.48
C GLU A 11 -2.61 5.22 -13.75
N LYS A 12 -2.78 6.03 -12.69
CA LYS A 12 -1.67 6.48 -11.86
C LYS A 12 -1.01 5.34 -11.07
N ALA A 13 -1.80 4.40 -10.55
CA ALA A 13 -1.26 3.25 -9.83
C ALA A 13 -0.43 2.35 -10.76
N ASN A 14 -0.93 2.06 -11.96
CA ASN A 14 -0.21 1.30 -12.98
C ASN A 14 1.09 2.01 -13.39
N TYR A 15 1.03 3.32 -13.64
CA TYR A 15 2.20 4.12 -13.96
C TYR A 15 3.28 4.06 -12.86
N LEU A 16 2.89 4.10 -11.59
CA LEU A 16 3.81 3.96 -10.45
C LEU A 16 4.37 2.55 -10.31
N GLN A 17 3.58 1.52 -10.63
CA GLN A 17 4.03 0.15 -10.66
C GLN A 17 5.12 -0.04 -11.72
N ASP A 18 4.89 0.44 -12.94
CA ASP A 18 5.82 0.25 -14.06
C ASP A 18 7.13 1.03 -13.86
N LEU A 19 7.06 2.26 -13.37
CA LEU A 19 8.24 3.10 -13.22
C LEU A 19 9.03 2.89 -11.93
N ARG A 20 8.36 2.50 -10.84
CA ARG A 20 8.96 2.50 -9.50
C ARG A 20 8.78 1.18 -8.75
N GLY A 21 8.11 0.19 -9.33
CA GLY A 21 7.72 -1.02 -8.60
C GLY A 21 6.82 -0.71 -7.40
N ALA A 22 6.09 0.41 -7.44
CA ALA A 22 5.31 0.89 -6.31
C ALA A 22 3.85 0.47 -6.44
N TYR A 23 3.37 -0.28 -5.45
CA TYR A 23 2.00 -0.80 -5.40
C TYR A 23 1.14 0.03 -4.45
N SER A 24 -0.13 0.23 -4.84
CA SER A 24 -1.08 1.05 -4.09
C SER A 24 -2.17 0.20 -3.47
N PHE A 25 -2.48 0.45 -2.20
CA PHE A 25 -3.49 -0.30 -1.43
C PHE A 25 -4.41 0.65 -0.67
N LEU A 26 -5.69 0.29 -0.60
CA LEU A 26 -6.61 0.84 0.38
C LEU A 26 -6.31 0.15 1.71
N VAL A 27 -6.00 0.95 2.72
CA VAL A 27 -5.60 0.47 4.05
C VAL A 27 -6.51 1.05 5.12
N ASN A 28 -6.49 0.43 6.30
CA ASN A 28 -7.18 0.97 7.46
C ASN A 28 -6.55 2.34 7.85
N PRO A 29 -7.32 3.43 7.97
CA PRO A 29 -6.80 4.75 8.31
C PRO A 29 -6.15 4.83 9.70
N LYS A 30 -6.42 3.87 10.58
CA LYS A 30 -5.76 3.77 11.89
C LYS A 30 -4.40 3.06 11.85
N ALA A 31 -4.00 2.49 10.71
CA ALA A 31 -2.73 1.78 10.57
C ALA A 31 -1.58 2.76 10.30
N ASN A 32 -0.44 2.54 10.97
CA ASN A 32 0.78 3.30 10.71
C ASN A 32 1.63 2.64 9.60
N LYS A 33 2.66 3.36 9.12
CA LYS A 33 3.53 2.89 8.03
C LYS A 33 4.25 1.57 8.34
N ILE A 34 4.67 1.37 9.59
CA ILE A 34 5.37 0.15 10.03
C ILE A 34 4.43 -1.05 9.95
N GLN A 35 3.19 -0.88 10.40
CA GLN A 35 2.15 -1.91 10.34
C GLN A 35 1.78 -2.24 8.88
N ILE A 36 1.62 -1.22 8.04
CA ILE A 36 1.32 -1.40 6.61
C ILE A 36 2.45 -2.17 5.94
N GLY A 37 3.71 -1.78 6.15
CA GLY A 37 4.87 -2.48 5.59
C GLY A 37 4.89 -3.94 6.00
N LYS A 38 4.81 -4.23 7.30
CA LYS A 38 4.77 -5.62 7.82
C LYS A 38 3.61 -6.44 7.25
N ALA A 39 2.44 -5.83 7.07
CA ALA A 39 1.29 -6.51 6.50
C ALA A 39 1.50 -6.86 5.01
N VAL A 40 2.09 -5.96 4.22
CA VAL A 40 2.45 -6.24 2.82
C VAL A 40 3.52 -7.33 2.75
N GLU A 41 4.58 -7.23 3.54
CA GLU A 41 5.66 -8.23 3.57
C GLU A 41 5.12 -9.62 3.94
N ALA A 42 4.25 -9.72 4.95
CA ALA A 42 3.65 -10.99 5.37
C ALA A 42 2.66 -11.57 4.36
N MET A 43 1.87 -10.72 3.68
CA MET A 43 0.85 -11.18 2.73
C MET A 43 1.44 -11.63 1.40
N TYR A 44 2.49 -10.95 0.93
CA TYR A 44 3.06 -11.16 -0.40
C TYR A 44 4.46 -11.79 -0.40
N GLY A 45 5.09 -11.97 0.77
CA GLY A 45 6.43 -12.55 0.87
C GLY A 45 7.54 -11.69 0.26
N VAL A 46 7.31 -10.37 0.18
CA VAL A 46 8.23 -9.40 -0.42
C VAL A 46 8.96 -8.58 0.64
N LYS A 47 10.01 -7.85 0.24
CA LYS A 47 10.67 -6.86 1.09
C LYS A 47 10.17 -5.46 0.75
N VAL A 48 9.64 -4.73 1.73
CA VAL A 48 9.18 -3.35 1.55
C VAL A 48 10.33 -2.39 1.81
N THR A 49 10.64 -1.55 0.83
CA THR A 49 11.71 -0.53 0.93
C THR A 49 11.24 0.76 1.60
N ASP A 50 10.04 1.24 1.26
CA ASP A 50 9.47 2.48 1.78
C ASP A 50 7.93 2.46 1.69
N VAL A 51 7.26 3.23 2.55
CA VAL A 51 5.80 3.35 2.60
C VAL A 51 5.37 4.81 2.60
N ARG A 52 4.53 5.16 1.62
CA ARG A 52 3.85 6.47 1.52
C ARG A 52 2.36 6.28 1.77
N THR A 53 1.79 7.18 2.57
CA THR A 53 0.38 7.16 2.96
C THR A 53 -0.24 8.51 2.65
N MET A 54 -1.50 8.50 2.24
CA MET A 54 -2.29 9.70 1.98
C MET A 54 -3.68 9.48 2.58
N ILE A 55 -4.16 10.45 3.37
CA ILE A 55 -5.58 10.52 3.73
C ILE A 55 -6.25 11.36 2.65
N TYR A 56 -7.22 10.78 1.94
CA TYR A 56 -8.00 11.49 0.95
C TYR A 56 -9.27 12.05 1.60
N ALA A 57 -9.71 13.22 1.13
CA ALA A 57 -10.96 13.84 1.58
C ALA A 57 -12.17 13.00 1.13
N PRO A 58 -13.30 13.04 1.85
CA PRO A 58 -14.53 12.36 1.45
C PRO A 58 -14.98 12.70 0.02
#